data_AF-A0A1Q9MUV7-F1
#
_entry.id   AF-A0A1Q9MUV7-F1
#
_cell.length_a   1.000
_cell.length_b   1.000
_cell.length_c   1.000
_cell.angle_alpha   90.00
_cell.angle_beta   90.00
_cell.angle_gamma   90.00
#
_symmetry.space_group_name_H-M   'P 1'
#
loop_
_entity.id
_entity.type
_entity.pdbx_description
1 polymer ?
#
loop_
_entity_poly.entity_id
_entity_poly.type
_entity_poly.pdbx_seq_one_letter_code
_entity_poly.pdbx_strand_id
1 'polypeptide(L)'
;MISSSGQKEEVKQQNDGQNQNIGEYGGIGQEGRKLTKFTRERHGNRSIIAFGIIPTLEVVKTARRRQERCCTNPRIVEVGGTRVCAHCGCVDLELVFEDSNRYKKDRNGNPISHTESINQDNSFPPTIIPNGHVDARGHMLSDHVAELFSRLRERNKWGCKGPMRTLQKADYIRRGILSRLGFRDPRKISWEICHWVAKHRISQGRTLEATTAGAIYVAAVEQDFPITCEQVCMTSHVHPNALRNVVRYYLTQPRGTKKNFPVLLTRSKYFTPGRVIRRICAELNLAPRVVAQALEYAQQLEKLHSSGHRPENKAATCVKAVVGSAISWKELARITGVQVSSLKDYWKKAKP
;
A
#
# COMPACT_ATOMS: atom_id res chain seq x y z
N MET A 1 7.46 26.85 63.80
CA MET A 1 8.38 27.61 62.95
C MET A 1 8.26 27.12 61.52
N ILE A 2 7.61 27.95 60.70
CA ILE A 2 7.76 28.16 59.25
C ILE A 2 7.50 26.97 58.30
N SER A 3 6.27 26.97 57.80
CA SER A 3 5.80 26.51 56.48
C SER A 3 6.54 27.17 55.31
N SER A 4 6.83 26.43 54.23
CA SER A 4 7.23 27.00 52.94
C SER A 4 6.24 26.60 51.83
N SER A 5 5.35 27.55 51.56
CA SER A 5 4.54 27.72 50.37
C SER A 5 5.40 28.24 49.21
N GLY A 6 5.34 27.57 48.06
CA GLY A 6 5.92 28.04 46.81
C GLY A 6 4.82 28.40 45.81
N GLN A 7 4.42 29.68 45.79
CA GLN A 7 3.65 30.29 44.72
C GLN A 7 4.54 30.45 43.48
N LYS A 8 3.98 30.26 42.28
CA LYS A 8 4.53 30.83 41.04
C LYS A 8 3.43 31.59 40.34
N GLU A 9 3.72 32.87 40.15
CA GLU A 9 2.91 33.90 39.52
C GLU A 9 2.84 33.77 37.99
N GLU A 10 1.79 34.42 37.51
CA GLU A 10 1.37 34.80 36.16
C GLU A 10 2.47 35.04 35.10
N VAL A 11 2.16 34.63 33.86
CA VAL A 11 2.41 35.47 32.67
C VAL A 11 1.19 35.42 31.76
N LYS A 12 0.45 36.54 31.74
CA LYS A 12 -0.51 36.91 30.69
C LYS A 12 0.25 37.23 29.40
N GLN A 13 -0.21 36.74 28.27
CA GLN A 13 0.04 37.40 26.98
C GLN A 13 -1.28 37.58 26.23
N GLN A 14 -1.65 38.86 26.14
CA GLN A 14 -2.58 39.42 25.17
C GLN A 14 -2.06 39.16 23.75
N ASN A 15 -2.96 38.90 22.81
CA ASN A 15 -2.72 39.17 21.40
C ASN A 15 -4.04 39.66 20.79
N ASP A 16 -4.11 40.97 20.65
CA ASP A 16 -5.08 41.67 19.83
C ASP A 16 -4.70 41.60 18.35
N GLY A 17 -5.72 41.53 17.50
CA GLY A 17 -5.74 42.15 16.18
C GLY A 17 -4.96 41.46 15.05
N GLN A 18 -5.68 40.89 14.08
CA GLN A 18 -5.98 41.61 12.83
C GLN A 18 -6.85 40.75 11.91
N ASN A 19 -8.11 41.18 11.81
CA ASN A 19 -9.05 40.85 10.75
C ASN A 19 -8.62 41.56 9.47
N GLN A 20 -8.36 40.83 8.38
CA GLN A 20 -8.37 41.40 7.03
C GLN A 20 -9.00 40.42 6.02
N ASN A 21 -10.22 40.77 5.61
CA ASN A 21 -10.79 40.75 4.26
C ASN A 21 -10.52 39.53 3.37
N ILE A 22 -11.53 38.66 3.29
CA ILE A 22 -11.76 37.77 2.15
C ILE A 22 -12.46 38.61 1.08
N GLY A 23 -11.69 39.05 0.08
CA GLY A 23 -12.19 39.71 -1.13
C GLY A 23 -12.55 38.68 -2.20
N GLU A 24 -13.79 38.76 -2.65
CA GLU A 24 -14.34 38.07 -3.81
C GLU A 24 -13.68 38.53 -5.12
N TYR A 25 -13.30 37.59 -5.98
CA TYR A 25 -13.11 37.76 -7.43
C TYR A 25 -13.39 36.37 -8.05
N GLY A 26 -14.30 36.14 -9.00
CA GLY A 26 -14.86 37.03 -10.01
C GLY A 26 -14.28 36.68 -11.38
N GLY A 27 -15.11 36.13 -12.28
CA GLY A 27 -14.97 36.33 -13.72
C GLY A 27 -14.14 35.32 -14.53
N ILE A 28 -14.85 34.43 -15.21
CA ILE A 28 -14.39 33.70 -16.40
C ILE A 28 -14.25 34.71 -17.56
N GLY A 29 -13.07 34.81 -18.16
CA GLY A 29 -12.82 35.63 -19.34
C GLY A 29 -12.03 34.85 -20.39
N GLN A 30 -12.67 34.55 -21.52
CA GLN A 30 -12.05 34.01 -22.73
C GLN A 30 -11.39 35.14 -23.51
N GLU A 31 -10.10 35.05 -23.84
CA GLU A 31 -9.50 35.88 -24.89
C GLU A 31 -8.51 35.11 -25.78
N GLY A 32 -8.93 34.89 -27.02
CA GLY A 32 -8.25 35.41 -28.21
C GLY A 32 -6.78 35.08 -28.44
N ARG A 33 -6.51 34.01 -29.21
CA ARG A 33 -5.24 33.83 -29.92
C ARG A 33 -5.10 34.89 -31.03
N LYS A 34 -4.07 35.73 -30.98
CA LYS A 34 -3.58 36.49 -32.15
C LYS A 34 -2.29 35.86 -32.68
N LEU A 35 -2.37 35.38 -33.92
CA LEU A 35 -1.26 34.93 -34.76
C LEU A 35 -0.52 36.17 -35.29
N THR A 36 0.78 36.29 -35.01
CA THR A 36 1.67 37.21 -35.73
C THR A 36 2.44 36.43 -36.81
N LYS A 37 2.21 36.83 -38.06
CA LYS A 37 2.95 36.42 -39.25
C LYS A 37 4.32 37.12 -39.23
N PHE A 38 5.40 36.39 -39.42
CA PHE A 38 6.70 36.97 -39.79
C PHE A 38 7.09 36.47 -41.18
N THR A 39 7.30 37.44 -42.06
CA THR A 39 7.77 37.31 -43.45
C THR A 39 9.26 36.98 -43.51
N ARG A 40 9.66 36.31 -44.59
CA ARG A 40 10.97 35.71 -44.82
C ARG A 40 11.68 36.52 -45.90
N GLU A 41 12.82 37.12 -45.57
CA GLU A 41 13.77 37.64 -46.57
C GLU A 41 14.96 36.69 -46.72
N ARG A 42 15.36 36.46 -47.97
CA ARG A 42 16.52 35.66 -48.38
C ARG A 42 17.54 36.58 -49.02
N HIS A 43 18.80 36.48 -48.60
CA HIS A 43 20.06 36.56 -49.36
C HIS A 43 21.15 36.18 -48.32
N GLY A 44 22.24 35.44 -48.55
CA GLY A 44 22.86 34.80 -49.69
C GLY A 44 24.33 34.51 -49.30
N ASN A 45 24.73 33.23 -49.39
CA ASN A 45 26.09 32.69 -49.56
C ASN A 45 27.15 32.58 -48.42
N ARG A 46 27.64 31.32 -48.32
CA ARG A 46 28.91 30.77 -47.79
C ARG A 46 28.99 30.73 -46.25
N SER A 47 29.36 29.64 -45.57
CA SER A 47 30.25 28.51 -45.90
C SER A 47 29.93 27.28 -45.05
N ILE A 48 30.27 26.11 -45.58
CA ILE A 48 30.09 24.77 -45.00
C ILE A 48 31.04 24.58 -43.82
N ILE A 49 30.51 24.29 -42.62
CA ILE A 49 31.21 23.55 -41.57
C ILE A 49 30.22 22.55 -40.98
N ALA A 50 30.51 21.27 -41.19
CA ALA A 50 29.71 20.15 -40.74
C ALA A 50 29.92 19.92 -39.23
N PHE A 51 28.84 19.91 -38.46
CA PHE A 51 28.79 19.25 -37.16
C PHE A 51 27.47 18.46 -37.05
N GLY A 52 27.61 17.21 -36.61
CA GLY A 52 26.65 16.13 -36.78
C GLY A 52 25.24 16.45 -36.28
N ILE A 53 24.29 16.40 -37.22
CA ILE A 53 22.86 16.39 -36.96
C ILE A 53 22.48 14.94 -36.61
N ILE A 54 22.00 14.76 -35.38
CA ILE A 54 21.18 13.62 -34.94
C ILE A 54 20.12 13.40 -36.03
N PRO A 55 19.94 12.19 -36.60
CA PRO A 55 18.92 12.00 -37.62
C PRO A 55 17.56 12.31 -37.00
N THR A 56 17.05 13.50 -37.33
CA THR A 56 15.65 13.84 -37.20
C THR A 56 14.89 12.72 -37.88
N LEU A 57 14.04 12.06 -37.10
CA LEU A 57 12.98 11.18 -37.57
C LEU A 57 12.39 11.80 -38.84
N GLU A 58 12.84 11.32 -39.99
CA GLU A 58 12.04 11.40 -41.19
C GLU A 58 10.78 10.65 -40.81
N VAL A 59 9.72 11.42 -40.59
CA VAL A 59 8.37 10.94 -40.75
C VAL A 59 8.35 10.38 -42.16
N VAL A 60 8.62 9.07 -42.27
CA VAL A 60 8.37 8.31 -43.46
C VAL A 60 6.87 8.46 -43.65
N LYS A 61 6.49 9.43 -44.49
CA LYS A 61 5.19 9.48 -45.12
C LYS A 61 5.15 8.25 -46.02
N THR A 62 4.97 7.08 -45.42
CA THR A 62 4.62 5.87 -46.15
C THR A 62 3.30 6.18 -46.80
N ALA A 63 3.36 6.26 -48.13
CA ALA A 63 2.25 6.30 -49.03
C ALA A 63 1.07 5.49 -48.49
N ARG A 64 -0.07 6.16 -48.25
CA ARG A 64 -1.38 5.52 -48.28
C ARG A 64 -1.60 4.98 -49.69
N ARG A 65 -1.04 3.81 -50.00
CA ARG A 65 -1.37 3.02 -51.19
C ARG A 65 -1.91 1.68 -50.72
N ARG A 66 -3.23 1.54 -50.91
CA ARG A 66 -4.05 0.31 -50.85
C ARG A 66 -4.00 -0.47 -49.54
N GLN A 67 -5.10 -0.38 -48.78
CA GLN A 67 -5.54 -1.49 -47.92
C GLN A 67 -5.74 -2.71 -48.81
N GLU A 68 -4.74 -3.58 -48.91
CA GLU A 68 -4.96 -4.96 -49.33
C GLU A 68 -5.67 -5.63 -48.15
N ARG A 69 -7.00 -5.73 -48.25
CA ARG A 69 -7.78 -6.51 -47.29
C ARG A 69 -7.17 -7.91 -47.25
N CYS A 70 -6.89 -8.40 -46.05
CA CYS A 70 -6.50 -9.79 -45.84
C CYS A 70 -7.57 -10.74 -46.43
N CYS A 71 -7.21 -12.00 -46.69
CA CYS A 71 -8.15 -13.00 -47.19
C CYS A 71 -9.40 -13.14 -46.31
N THR A 72 -10.50 -13.65 -46.88
CA THR A 72 -11.80 -13.81 -46.22
C THR A 72 -11.79 -14.68 -44.95
N ASN A 73 -10.79 -15.54 -44.79
CA ASN A 73 -10.57 -16.32 -43.56
C ASN A 73 -9.09 -16.24 -43.12
N PRO A 74 -8.68 -15.19 -42.40
CA PRO A 74 -7.31 -14.98 -41.99
C PRO A 74 -6.90 -15.93 -40.86
N ARG A 75 -5.76 -16.60 -41.02
CA ARG A 75 -5.13 -17.40 -39.95
C ARG A 75 -3.84 -16.71 -39.51
N ILE A 76 -3.90 -15.91 -38.45
CA ILE A 76 -2.75 -15.12 -37.99
C ILE A 76 -1.80 -16.01 -37.18
N VAL A 77 -0.52 -16.01 -37.55
CA VAL A 77 0.57 -16.75 -36.88
C VAL A 77 1.73 -15.77 -36.65
N GLU A 78 2.43 -15.93 -35.55
CA GLU A 78 3.61 -15.13 -35.23
C GLU A 78 4.86 -15.80 -35.80
N VAL A 79 5.56 -15.08 -36.69
CA VAL A 79 6.83 -15.51 -37.28
C VAL A 79 7.81 -14.37 -37.11
N GLY A 80 8.89 -14.60 -36.35
CA GLY A 80 9.97 -13.61 -36.19
C GLY A 80 9.58 -12.29 -35.51
N GLY A 81 8.53 -12.28 -34.68
CA GLY A 81 8.05 -11.07 -34.00
C GLY A 81 7.10 -10.21 -34.85
N THR A 82 6.69 -10.70 -36.01
CA THR A 82 5.64 -10.11 -36.85
C THR A 82 4.43 -11.03 -36.93
N ARG A 83 3.23 -10.45 -36.85
CA ARG A 83 1.97 -11.16 -37.05
C ARG A 83 1.68 -11.25 -38.55
N VAL A 84 1.59 -12.47 -39.07
CA VAL A 84 1.38 -12.72 -40.50
C VAL A 84 0.20 -13.65 -40.67
N CYS A 85 -0.65 -13.38 -41.66
CA CYS A 85 -1.65 -14.36 -42.07
C CYS A 85 -0.98 -15.53 -42.78
N ALA A 86 -1.01 -16.73 -42.19
CA ALA A 86 -0.47 -17.96 -42.77
C ALA A 86 -1.10 -18.35 -44.11
N HIS A 87 -2.30 -17.82 -44.42
CA HIS A 87 -3.03 -18.17 -45.63
C HIS A 87 -2.70 -17.25 -46.82
N CYS A 88 -2.55 -15.94 -46.62
CA CYS A 88 -2.29 -15.00 -47.71
C CYS A 88 -0.95 -14.26 -47.60
N GLY A 89 -0.18 -14.50 -46.54
CA GLY A 89 1.10 -13.84 -46.29
C GLY A 89 0.98 -12.36 -45.94
N CYS A 90 -0.24 -11.82 -45.79
CA CYS A 90 -0.44 -10.43 -45.41
C CYS A 90 0.12 -10.21 -44.00
N VAL A 91 1.06 -9.27 -43.88
CA VAL A 91 1.68 -8.89 -42.63
C VAL A 91 0.79 -7.85 -41.98
N ASP A 92 0.39 -8.11 -40.75
CA ASP A 92 -0.29 -7.11 -39.94
C ASP A 92 0.72 -6.01 -39.60
N LEU A 93 0.55 -4.83 -40.19
CA LEU A 93 1.46 -3.69 -40.06
C LEU A 93 1.41 -3.07 -38.66
N GLU A 94 0.43 -3.46 -37.83
CA GLU A 94 0.47 -3.20 -36.40
C GLU A 94 1.48 -4.16 -35.74
N LEU A 95 2.76 -3.75 -35.75
CA LEU A 95 3.75 -4.24 -34.80
C LEU A 95 3.29 -3.85 -33.39
N VAL A 96 2.36 -4.62 -32.83
CA VAL A 96 2.12 -4.65 -31.40
C VAL A 96 3.31 -5.41 -30.81
N PHE A 97 4.36 -4.68 -30.47
CA PHE A 97 5.26 -5.18 -29.44
C PHE A 97 4.38 -5.43 -28.22
N GLU A 98 4.15 -6.70 -27.88
CA GLU A 98 3.50 -7.01 -26.60
C GLU A 98 4.37 -6.40 -25.51
N ASP A 99 3.85 -5.34 -24.91
CA ASP A 99 4.50 -4.50 -23.90
C ASP A 99 4.78 -5.24 -22.57
N SER A 100 4.94 -6.58 -22.59
CA SER A 100 5.26 -7.36 -21.41
C SER A 100 6.70 -7.13 -20.94
N ASN A 101 7.61 -6.70 -21.82
CA ASN A 101 9.04 -6.57 -21.51
C ASN A 101 9.70 -5.26 -22.00
N ARG A 102 9.04 -4.09 -21.83
CA ARG A 102 9.69 -2.77 -22.05
C ARG A 102 10.80 -2.41 -21.04
N TYR A 103 11.28 -3.37 -20.26
CA TYR A 103 12.43 -3.16 -19.38
C TYR A 103 13.71 -3.29 -20.20
N LYS A 104 14.12 -2.20 -20.88
CA LYS A 104 15.50 -2.09 -21.32
C LYS A 104 16.37 -2.15 -20.05
N LYS A 105 17.10 -3.24 -19.86
CA LYS A 105 18.20 -3.29 -18.89
C LYS A 105 19.34 -2.44 -19.45
N ASP A 106 19.93 -1.61 -18.61
CA ASP A 106 21.23 -1.00 -18.85
C ASP A 106 22.28 -2.11 -19.06
N ARG A 107 23.46 -1.78 -19.60
CA ARG A 107 24.58 -2.72 -19.79
C ARG A 107 24.97 -3.46 -18.50
N ASN A 108 24.63 -2.90 -17.34
CA ASN A 108 24.88 -3.47 -16.01
C ASN A 108 23.70 -4.29 -15.44
N GLY A 109 22.61 -4.51 -16.20
CA GLY A 109 21.45 -5.31 -15.77
C GLY A 109 20.36 -4.55 -15.02
N ASN A 110 20.55 -3.28 -14.69
CA ASN A 110 19.56 -2.44 -14.02
C ASN A 110 18.51 -1.92 -15.02
N PRO A 111 17.20 -2.00 -14.75
CA PRO A 111 16.21 -1.48 -15.68
C PRO A 111 16.29 0.07 -15.82
N ILE A 112 16.25 0.56 -17.07
CA ILE A 112 16.38 1.98 -17.45
C ILE A 112 15.12 2.80 -17.11
N SER A 113 13.98 2.15 -16.91
CA SER A 113 12.80 2.75 -16.31
C SER A 113 12.74 2.32 -14.84
N HIS A 114 12.49 3.25 -13.92
CA HIS A 114 12.20 2.92 -12.53
C HIS A 114 11.03 1.91 -12.48
N THR A 115 11.36 0.64 -12.29
CA THR A 115 10.41 -0.46 -12.19
C THR A 115 9.84 -0.53 -10.79
N GLU A 116 8.90 0.35 -10.49
CA GLU A 116 7.85 -0.01 -9.54
C GLU A 116 6.57 -0.12 -10.34
N SER A 117 5.95 -1.32 -10.31
CA SER A 117 4.72 -1.66 -11.03
C SER A 117 3.74 -0.48 -11.02
N ILE A 118 3.44 0.04 -12.21
CA ILE A 118 2.43 1.06 -12.46
C ILE A 118 1.06 0.42 -12.17
N ASN A 119 0.70 0.29 -10.90
CA ASN A 119 -0.70 0.12 -10.58
C ASN A 119 -1.37 1.47 -10.91
N GLN A 120 -2.39 1.47 -11.76
CA GLN A 120 -3.09 2.70 -12.18
C GLN A 120 -3.71 3.47 -10.99
N ASP A 121 -3.84 2.83 -9.82
CA ASP A 121 -4.27 3.43 -8.55
C ASP A 121 -3.11 3.91 -7.64
N ASN A 122 -1.86 3.64 -8.01
CA ASN A 122 -0.65 4.14 -7.34
C ASN A 122 -0.32 5.54 -7.88
N SER A 123 -0.70 6.57 -7.14
CA SER A 123 -0.03 7.85 -7.26
C SER A 123 1.41 7.65 -6.78
N PHE A 124 2.35 7.61 -7.74
CA PHE A 124 3.78 7.38 -7.50
C PHE A 124 4.31 8.28 -6.37
N PRO A 125 5.35 7.86 -5.63
CA PRO A 125 6.12 8.85 -4.89
C PRO A 125 6.59 9.92 -5.89
N PRO A 126 6.40 11.21 -5.59
CA PRO A 126 6.86 12.27 -6.47
C PRO A 126 8.39 12.16 -6.62
N THR A 127 8.91 12.60 -7.75
CA THR A 127 10.35 12.70 -7.98
C THR A 127 11.00 13.48 -6.82
N ILE A 128 11.99 12.86 -6.18
CA ILE A 128 12.68 13.45 -5.02
C ILE A 128 13.93 14.17 -5.52
N ILE A 129 14.11 15.42 -5.09
CA ILE A 129 15.36 16.16 -5.30
C ILE A 129 16.33 15.73 -4.20
N PRO A 130 17.50 15.14 -4.53
CA PRO A 130 18.44 14.63 -3.53
C PRO A 130 19.07 15.75 -2.69
N ASN A 131 19.52 15.40 -1.49
CA ASN A 131 20.19 16.35 -0.58
C ASN A 131 21.63 16.70 -1.02
N GLY A 132 22.19 16.01 -2.02
CA GLY A 132 23.49 16.34 -2.58
C GLY A 132 23.47 17.63 -3.40
N HIS A 133 24.53 18.42 -3.29
CA HIS A 133 24.81 19.56 -4.17
C HIS A 133 25.65 19.13 -5.36
N VAL A 134 25.23 18.04 -6.01
CA VAL A 134 26.00 17.36 -7.04
C VAL A 134 25.09 17.12 -8.24
N ASP A 135 25.58 17.44 -9.43
CA ASP A 135 24.91 17.15 -10.69
C ASP A 135 24.98 15.65 -11.04
N ALA A 136 24.18 15.20 -12.02
CA ALA A 136 24.14 13.81 -12.49
C ALA A 136 25.50 13.28 -12.98
N ARG A 137 26.44 14.16 -13.32
CA ARG A 137 27.82 13.83 -13.71
C ARG A 137 28.80 13.73 -12.53
N GLY A 138 28.35 13.97 -11.29
CA GLY A 138 29.21 13.95 -10.11
C GLY A 138 29.92 15.28 -9.81
N HIS A 139 29.65 16.34 -10.57
CA HIS A 139 30.25 17.67 -10.33
C HIS A 139 29.50 18.44 -9.25
N MET A 140 30.23 19.16 -8.39
CA MET A 140 29.63 20.08 -7.42
C MET A 140 28.87 21.21 -8.13
N LEU A 141 27.70 21.55 -7.61
CA LEU A 141 26.93 22.70 -8.06
C LEU A 141 27.62 23.99 -7.60
N SER A 142 27.54 25.05 -8.41
CA SER A 142 27.97 26.39 -7.99
C SER A 142 27.09 26.92 -6.87
N ASP A 143 27.61 27.81 -6.01
CA ASP A 143 26.93 28.29 -4.80
C ASP A 143 25.53 28.85 -5.09
N HIS A 144 25.38 29.65 -6.15
CA HIS A 144 24.08 30.18 -6.58
C HIS A 144 23.09 29.05 -6.95
N VAL A 145 23.56 28.05 -7.70
CA VAL A 145 22.69 26.93 -8.12
C VAL A 145 22.35 26.06 -6.91
N ALA A 146 23.31 25.82 -6.03
CA ALA A 146 23.12 25.12 -4.77
C ALA A 146 22.05 25.77 -3.90
N GLU A 147 22.07 27.09 -3.76
CA GLU A 147 21.04 27.84 -3.02
C GLU A 147 19.65 27.70 -3.66
N LEU A 148 19.57 27.80 -4.99
CA LEU A 148 18.33 27.61 -5.73
C LEU A 148 17.76 26.20 -5.54
N PHE A 149 18.61 25.17 -5.57
CA PHE A 149 18.20 23.79 -5.28
C PHE A 149 17.79 23.60 -3.82
N SER A 150 18.41 24.27 -2.86
CA SER A 150 17.96 24.29 -1.47
C SER A 150 16.54 24.85 -1.34
N ARG A 151 16.25 25.99 -1.97
CA ARG A 151 14.89 26.57 -2.01
C ARG A 151 13.89 25.65 -2.71
N LEU A 152 14.28 25.02 -3.81
CA LEU A 152 13.44 24.04 -4.51
C LEU A 152 13.15 22.80 -3.64
N ARG A 153 14.14 22.30 -2.89
CA ARG A 153 13.97 21.16 -1.96
C ARG A 153 13.01 21.49 -0.83
N GLU A 154 13.14 22.67 -0.24
CA GLU A 154 12.16 23.14 0.74
C GLU A 154 10.77 23.19 0.11
N ARG A 155 10.61 23.83 -1.04
CA ARG A 155 9.32 23.90 -1.74
C ARG A 155 8.75 22.51 -2.06
N ASN A 156 9.57 21.56 -2.48
CA ASN A 156 9.17 20.17 -2.75
C ASN A 156 8.68 19.45 -1.47
N LYS A 157 9.36 19.68 -0.33
CA LYS A 157 8.94 19.19 0.99
C LYS A 157 7.55 19.71 1.38
N TRP A 158 7.23 20.95 1.00
CA TRP A 158 5.90 21.56 1.22
C TRP A 158 4.85 21.17 0.16
N GLY A 159 5.26 20.80 -1.06
CA GLY A 159 4.36 20.40 -2.15
C GLY A 159 3.67 19.05 -1.92
N CYS A 160 4.30 18.17 -1.14
CA CYS A 160 3.75 16.87 -0.74
C CYS A 160 2.72 16.99 0.39
N LYS A 161 1.64 17.76 0.19
CA LYS A 161 0.53 17.91 1.16
C LYS A 161 -0.62 16.95 0.83
N GLY A 162 -1.31 16.49 1.87
CA GLY A 162 -2.55 15.70 1.73
C GLY A 162 -2.36 14.17 1.85
N PRO A 163 -3.22 13.37 1.19
CA PRO A 163 -3.33 11.92 1.41
C PRO A 163 -2.07 11.14 0.99
N MET A 164 -1.29 11.64 0.02
CA MET A 164 -0.10 10.97 -0.49
C MET A 164 1.03 10.87 0.54
N ARG A 165 1.27 11.95 1.31
CA ARG A 165 2.27 11.94 2.39
C ARG A 165 1.87 10.98 3.51
N THR A 166 0.58 10.93 3.84
CA THR A 166 0.03 9.97 4.81
C THR A 166 0.24 8.54 4.33
N LEU A 167 0.00 8.29 3.05
CA LEU A 167 0.16 6.98 2.43
C LEU A 167 1.63 6.53 2.40
N GLN A 168 2.57 7.42 2.09
CA GLN A 168 4.02 7.13 2.17
C GLN A 168 4.45 6.77 3.60
N LYS A 169 4.00 7.54 4.60
CA LYS A 169 4.26 7.23 6.01
C LYS A 169 3.65 5.89 6.41
N ALA A 170 2.41 5.62 5.96
CA ALA A 170 1.75 4.34 6.20
C ALA A 170 2.54 3.19 5.58
N ASP A 171 3.10 3.35 4.39
CA ASP A 171 3.91 2.30 3.75
C ASP A 171 5.17 1.98 4.55
N TYR A 172 5.87 3.02 5.02
CA TYR A 172 7.03 2.84 5.87
C TYR A 172 6.69 2.08 7.15
N ILE A 173 5.62 2.49 7.85
CA ILE A 173 5.11 1.82 9.06
C ILE A 173 4.73 0.37 8.73
N ARG A 174 4.02 0.16 7.62
CA ARG A 174 3.55 -1.15 7.17
C ARG A 174 4.71 -2.11 6.92
N ARG A 175 5.72 -1.69 6.16
CA ARG A 175 6.92 -2.50 5.89
C ARG A 175 7.63 -2.86 7.20
N GLY A 176 7.75 -1.90 8.13
CA GLY A 176 8.33 -2.14 9.46
C GLY A 176 7.57 -3.19 10.27
N ILE A 177 6.24 -3.09 10.35
CA ILE A 177 5.40 -4.06 11.08
C ILE A 177 5.46 -5.44 10.42
N LEU A 178 5.32 -5.52 9.09
CA LEU A 178 5.39 -6.78 8.34
C LEU A 178 6.72 -7.51 8.56
N SER A 179 7.83 -6.77 8.51
CA SER A 179 9.16 -7.33 8.74
C SER A 179 9.31 -7.90 10.16
N ARG A 180 8.79 -7.21 11.19
CA ARG A 180 8.84 -7.68 12.58
C ARG A 180 7.94 -8.89 12.83
N LEU A 181 6.80 -8.97 12.13
CA LEU A 181 5.86 -10.09 12.23
C LEU A 181 6.30 -11.32 11.43
N GLY A 182 7.27 -11.18 10.52
CA GLY A 182 7.64 -12.23 9.57
C GLY A 182 6.52 -12.54 8.55
N PHE A 183 5.53 -11.65 8.42
CA PHE A 183 4.40 -11.83 7.51
C PHE A 183 4.73 -11.21 6.14
N ARG A 184 4.75 -12.04 5.10
CA ARG A 184 4.79 -11.56 3.71
C ARG A 184 3.35 -11.38 3.25
N ASP A 185 3.02 -10.20 2.74
CA ASP A 185 1.72 -9.89 2.15
C ASP A 185 1.83 -9.97 0.61
N PRO A 186 1.80 -11.18 0.01
CA PRO A 186 2.05 -11.37 -1.41
C PRO A 186 1.02 -10.67 -2.30
N ARG A 187 -0.23 -10.57 -1.81
CA ARG A 187 -1.34 -9.92 -2.52
C ARG A 187 -1.41 -8.42 -2.26
N LYS A 188 -0.52 -7.87 -1.42
CA LYS A 188 -0.51 -6.45 -1.02
C LYS A 188 -1.88 -5.96 -0.50
N ILE A 189 -2.67 -6.84 0.11
CA ILE A 189 -4.02 -6.51 0.61
C ILE A 189 -3.95 -5.41 1.68
N SER A 190 -2.93 -5.47 2.54
CA SER A 190 -2.73 -4.44 3.57
C SER A 190 -2.51 -3.06 2.94
N TRP A 191 -1.86 -3.01 1.77
CA TRP A 191 -1.60 -1.79 1.04
C TRP A 191 -2.85 -1.23 0.36
N GLU A 192 -3.66 -2.10 -0.26
CA GLU A 192 -4.96 -1.71 -0.85
C GLU A 192 -5.90 -1.10 0.20
N ILE A 193 -5.92 -1.68 1.40
CA ILE A 193 -6.68 -1.12 2.53
C ILE A 193 -6.14 0.25 2.93
N CYS A 194 -4.82 0.43 3.02
CA CYS A 194 -4.22 1.74 3.31
C CYS A 194 -4.59 2.80 2.25
N HIS A 195 -4.56 2.44 0.96
CA HIS A 195 -5.03 3.31 -0.12
C HIS A 195 -6.50 3.69 0.04
N TRP A 196 -7.35 2.72 0.34
CA TRP A 196 -8.76 2.95 0.55
C TRP A 196 -9.01 3.90 1.74
N VAL A 197 -8.29 3.72 2.86
CA VAL A 197 -8.37 4.59 4.04
C VAL A 197 -7.95 6.03 3.69
N ALA A 198 -6.87 6.19 2.92
CA ALA A 198 -6.37 7.50 2.50
C ALA A 198 -7.35 8.20 1.54
N LYS A 199 -7.90 7.48 0.56
CA LYS A 199 -8.88 7.99 -0.41
C LYS A 199 -10.14 8.52 0.26
N HIS A 200 -10.61 7.84 1.30
CA HIS A 200 -11.86 8.17 2.00
C HIS A 200 -11.65 9.03 3.25
N ARG A 201 -10.41 9.45 3.55
CA ARG A 201 -10.05 10.26 4.74
C ARG A 201 -10.48 9.62 6.08
N ILE A 202 -10.56 8.29 6.13
CA ILE A 202 -11.01 7.52 7.30
C ILE A 202 -10.01 7.57 8.46
N SER A 203 -8.77 7.96 8.18
CA SER A 203 -7.73 8.20 9.17
C SER A 203 -7.98 9.43 10.05
N GLN A 204 -8.92 10.32 9.71
CA GLN A 204 -9.21 11.50 10.52
C GLN A 204 -9.78 11.08 11.89
N GLY A 205 -9.07 11.44 12.97
CA GLY A 205 -9.41 11.05 14.34
C GLY A 205 -8.84 9.72 14.83
N ARG A 206 -8.01 9.04 14.02
CA ARG A 206 -7.31 7.79 14.39
C ARG A 206 -5.81 7.93 14.15
N THR A 207 -4.99 7.25 14.94
CA THR A 207 -3.54 7.24 14.68
C THR A 207 -3.23 6.45 13.42
N LEU A 208 -2.23 6.92 12.65
CA LEU A 208 -1.83 6.28 11.39
C LEU A 208 -1.28 4.88 11.64
N GLU A 209 -0.62 4.69 12.77
CA GLU A 209 -0.11 3.42 13.26
C GLU A 209 -1.25 2.44 13.51
N ALA A 210 -2.35 2.88 14.14
CA ALA A 210 -3.50 2.01 14.41
C ALA A 210 -4.27 1.63 13.14
N THR A 211 -4.42 2.56 12.18
CA THR A 211 -5.05 2.26 10.89
C THR A 211 -4.21 1.29 10.06
N THR A 212 -2.90 1.50 10.02
CA THR A 212 -1.96 0.62 9.30
C THR A 212 -1.88 -0.75 9.96
N ALA A 213 -1.79 -0.83 11.29
CA ALA A 213 -1.81 -2.09 12.03
C ALA A 213 -3.13 -2.85 11.85
N GLY A 214 -4.26 -2.14 11.82
CA GLY A 214 -5.57 -2.72 11.51
C GLY A 214 -5.62 -3.29 10.09
N ALA A 215 -5.07 -2.59 9.10
CA ALA A 215 -5.00 -3.06 7.72
C ALA A 215 -4.18 -4.35 7.59
N ILE A 216 -3.05 -4.44 8.30
CA ILE A 216 -2.22 -5.66 8.35
C ILE A 216 -2.98 -6.81 9.00
N TYR A 217 -3.65 -6.57 10.13
CA TYR A 217 -4.44 -7.60 10.80
C TYR A 217 -5.54 -8.15 9.90
N VAL A 218 -6.25 -7.26 9.20
CA VAL A 218 -7.27 -7.65 8.22
C VAL A 218 -6.68 -8.46 7.06
N ALA A 219 -5.55 -8.03 6.51
CA ALA A 219 -4.88 -8.75 5.43
C ALA A 219 -4.41 -10.14 5.86
N ALA A 220 -3.85 -10.26 7.06
CA ALA A 220 -3.46 -11.54 7.65
C ALA A 220 -4.66 -12.47 7.85
N VAL A 221 -5.79 -11.93 8.31
CA VAL A 221 -7.06 -12.66 8.41
C VAL A 221 -7.55 -13.14 7.05
N GLU A 222 -7.45 -12.33 6.00
CA GLU A 222 -7.90 -12.74 4.66
C GLU A 222 -6.98 -13.81 4.05
N GLN A 223 -5.70 -13.82 4.40
CA GLN A 223 -4.71 -14.78 3.92
C GLN A 223 -4.53 -16.01 4.83
N ASP A 224 -5.42 -16.19 5.82
CA ASP A 224 -5.35 -17.26 6.81
C ASP A 224 -4.02 -17.35 7.59
N PHE A 225 -3.30 -16.23 7.70
CA PHE A 225 -2.08 -16.14 8.48
C PHE A 225 -2.42 -16.08 9.99
N PRO A 226 -1.81 -16.92 10.84
CA PRO A 226 -2.25 -17.10 12.22
C PRO A 226 -1.68 -16.02 13.16
N ILE A 227 -2.21 -14.80 13.05
CA ILE A 227 -1.83 -13.66 13.88
C ILE A 227 -2.90 -13.32 14.91
N THR A 228 -2.49 -12.91 16.12
CA THR A 228 -3.42 -12.38 17.13
C THR A 228 -3.37 -10.86 17.18
N CYS A 229 -4.47 -10.24 17.62
CA CYS A 229 -4.52 -8.79 17.85
C CYS A 229 -3.41 -8.32 18.80
N GLU A 230 -3.09 -9.10 19.82
CA GLU A 230 -2.08 -8.75 20.83
C GLU A 230 -0.67 -8.72 20.23
N GLN A 231 -0.33 -9.66 19.35
CA GLN A 231 0.95 -9.65 18.64
C GLN A 231 1.10 -8.43 17.74
N VAL A 232 0.03 -8.05 17.02
CA VAL A 232 0.04 -6.83 16.21
C VAL A 232 0.25 -5.62 17.11
N CYS A 233 -0.44 -5.53 18.24
CA CYS A 233 -0.29 -4.42 19.20
C CYS A 233 1.13 -4.33 19.75
N MET A 234 1.76 -5.47 20.10
CA MET A 234 3.12 -5.51 20.61
C MET A 234 4.14 -5.06 19.56
N THR A 235 3.97 -5.47 18.30
CA THR A 235 4.91 -5.12 17.21
C THR A 235 4.74 -3.69 16.70
N SER A 236 3.51 -3.16 16.73
CA SER A 236 3.18 -1.82 16.28
C SER A 236 3.18 -0.76 17.38
N HIS A 237 3.35 -1.16 18.65
CA HIS A 237 3.19 -0.31 19.84
C HIS A 237 1.86 0.45 19.90
N VAL A 238 0.80 -0.15 19.36
CA VAL A 238 -0.55 0.43 19.36
C VAL A 238 -1.34 -0.14 20.54
N HIS A 239 -2.10 0.71 21.22
CA HIS A 239 -2.97 0.26 22.31
C HIS A 239 -4.03 -0.74 21.80
N PRO A 240 -4.29 -1.87 22.50
CA PRO A 240 -5.23 -2.90 22.04
C PRO A 240 -6.63 -2.39 21.71
N ASN A 241 -7.15 -1.44 22.48
CA ASN A 241 -8.47 -0.85 22.24
C ASN A 241 -8.50 -0.02 20.94
N ALA A 242 -7.41 0.69 20.61
CA ALA A 242 -7.34 1.45 19.38
C ALA A 242 -7.38 0.50 18.18
N LEU A 243 -6.56 -0.56 18.19
CA LEU A 243 -6.57 -1.57 17.13
C LEU A 243 -7.95 -2.22 16.97
N ARG A 244 -8.59 -2.66 18.07
CA ARG A 244 -9.93 -3.26 18.04
C ARG A 244 -10.98 -2.32 17.46
N ASN A 245 -10.93 -1.03 17.80
CA ASN A 245 -11.86 -0.03 17.27
C ASN A 245 -11.66 0.18 15.76
N VAL A 246 -10.42 0.20 15.28
CA VAL A 246 -10.13 0.26 13.85
C VAL A 246 -10.63 -1.00 13.13
N VAL A 247 -10.31 -2.18 13.65
CA VAL A 247 -10.73 -3.45 13.04
C VAL A 247 -12.26 -3.55 13.02
N ARG A 248 -12.94 -3.20 14.12
CA ARG A 248 -14.41 -3.15 14.17
C ARG A 248 -14.95 -2.20 13.12
N TYR A 249 -14.33 -1.03 12.95
CA TYR A 249 -14.72 -0.09 11.92
C TYR A 249 -14.59 -0.70 10.51
N TYR A 250 -13.48 -1.37 10.18
CA TYR A 250 -13.31 -2.06 8.90
C TYR A 250 -14.38 -3.15 8.67
N LEU A 251 -14.74 -3.90 9.72
CA LEU A 251 -15.78 -4.93 9.66
C LEU A 251 -17.21 -4.39 9.50
N THR A 252 -17.46 -3.16 9.96
CA THR A 252 -18.79 -2.52 9.87
C THR A 252 -18.99 -1.75 8.59
N GLN A 253 -17.99 -1.68 7.70
CA GLN A 253 -18.15 -0.93 6.46
C GLN A 253 -19.26 -1.54 5.58
N PRO A 254 -20.14 -0.69 5.03
CA PRO A 254 -21.29 -1.15 4.26
C PRO A 254 -20.86 -1.89 2.99
N ARG A 255 -21.44 -3.06 2.78
CA ARG A 255 -21.25 -3.86 1.56
C ARG A 255 -22.14 -3.31 0.45
N GLY A 256 -21.61 -3.15 -0.76
CA GLY A 256 -22.40 -2.79 -1.94
C GLY A 256 -22.62 -1.29 -2.18
N THR A 257 -21.82 -0.41 -1.58
CA THR A 257 -21.88 1.04 -1.86
C THR A 257 -20.72 1.46 -2.77
N LYS A 258 -20.80 2.66 -3.39
CA LYS A 258 -19.68 3.21 -4.19
C LYS A 258 -18.35 3.35 -3.40
N LYS A 259 -18.39 3.20 -2.06
CA LYS A 259 -17.25 3.17 -1.13
C LYS A 259 -16.96 1.75 -0.63
N ASN A 260 -16.99 0.75 -1.52
CA ASN A 260 -16.74 -0.63 -1.13
C ASN A 260 -15.35 -0.77 -0.48
N PHE A 261 -15.31 -1.42 0.69
CA PHE A 261 -14.07 -1.86 1.30
C PHE A 261 -13.41 -2.90 0.37
N PRO A 262 -12.08 -2.84 0.13
CA PRO A 262 -11.42 -3.63 -0.91
C PRO A 262 -11.47 -5.14 -0.66
N VAL A 263 -11.79 -5.57 0.55
CA VAL A 263 -11.86 -6.99 0.92
C VAL A 263 -13.29 -7.38 1.28
N LEU A 264 -13.77 -8.49 0.71
CA LEU A 264 -15.05 -9.10 1.08
C LEU A 264 -14.88 -9.88 2.39
N LEU A 265 -14.93 -9.15 3.49
CA LEU A 265 -14.74 -9.71 4.82
C LEU A 265 -16.06 -10.27 5.36
N THR A 266 -16.14 -11.59 5.50
CA THR A 266 -17.21 -12.23 6.27
C THR A 266 -16.87 -12.21 7.75
N ARG A 267 -17.80 -11.75 8.62
CA ARG A 267 -17.59 -11.70 10.08
C ARG A 267 -17.12 -13.05 10.64
N SER A 268 -17.57 -14.17 10.06
CA SER A 268 -17.16 -15.52 10.46
C SER A 268 -15.65 -15.76 10.38
N LYS A 269 -14.95 -15.18 9.37
CA LYS A 269 -13.50 -15.37 9.19
C LYS A 269 -12.65 -14.77 10.31
N TYR A 270 -13.16 -13.80 11.07
CA TYR A 270 -12.38 -13.13 12.13
C TYR A 270 -12.36 -13.89 13.45
N PHE A 271 -13.39 -14.68 13.68
CA PHE A 271 -13.62 -15.35 14.96
C PHE A 271 -13.37 -16.85 14.89
N THR A 272 -12.78 -17.34 13.79
CA THR A 272 -12.49 -18.77 13.61
C THR A 272 -11.29 -19.19 14.47
N PRO A 273 -11.44 -20.17 15.38
CA PRO A 273 -10.36 -20.64 16.25
C PRO A 273 -9.28 -21.43 15.48
N GLY A 274 -9.62 -21.97 14.30
CA GLY A 274 -8.74 -22.89 13.57
C GLY A 274 -7.35 -22.34 13.24
N ARG A 275 -7.23 -21.04 12.97
CA ARG A 275 -5.93 -20.39 12.71
C ARG A 275 -5.05 -20.39 13.96
N VAL A 276 -5.64 -20.08 15.11
CA VAL A 276 -4.94 -20.03 16.38
C VAL A 276 -4.56 -21.45 16.84
N ILE A 277 -5.42 -22.45 16.60
CA ILE A 277 -5.13 -23.87 16.88
C ILE A 277 -3.86 -24.31 16.15
N ARG A 278 -3.79 -24.08 14.83
CA ARG A 278 -2.63 -24.44 14.02
C ARG A 278 -1.33 -23.83 14.55
N ARG A 279 -1.39 -22.56 14.96
CA ARG A 279 -0.24 -21.87 15.56
C ARG A 279 0.15 -22.44 16.92
N ILE A 280 -0.80 -22.65 17.83
CA ILE A 280 -0.51 -23.24 19.16
C ILE A 280 0.17 -24.59 18.98
N CYS A 281 -0.37 -25.43 18.09
CA CYS A 281 0.21 -26.75 17.83
C CYS A 281 1.60 -26.67 17.20
N ALA A 282 1.85 -25.70 16.32
CA ALA A 282 3.17 -25.47 15.74
C ALA A 282 4.20 -25.00 16.80
N GLU A 283 3.83 -24.05 17.67
CA GLU A 283 4.72 -23.60 18.76
C GLU A 283 5.00 -24.69 19.79
N LEU A 284 4.05 -25.61 20.01
CA LEU A 284 4.21 -26.76 20.92
C LEU A 284 4.80 -28.01 20.25
N ASN A 285 5.15 -27.95 18.96
CA ASN A 285 5.65 -29.09 18.17
C ASN A 285 4.75 -30.35 18.28
N LEU A 286 3.43 -30.17 18.26
CA LEU A 286 2.47 -31.27 18.36
C LEU A 286 2.31 -32.01 17.03
N ALA A 287 2.02 -33.30 17.10
CA ALA A 287 1.81 -34.13 15.92
C ALA A 287 0.59 -33.64 15.09
N PRO A 288 0.62 -33.75 13.75
CA PRO A 288 -0.48 -33.32 12.87
C PRO A 288 -1.84 -33.95 13.20
N ARG A 289 -1.85 -35.17 13.74
CA ARG A 289 -3.07 -35.87 14.18
C ARG A 289 -3.82 -35.09 15.27
N VAL A 290 -3.08 -34.50 16.21
CA VAL A 290 -3.64 -33.68 17.30
C VAL A 290 -4.26 -32.40 16.74
N VAL A 291 -3.65 -31.82 15.70
CA VAL A 291 -4.18 -30.63 15.02
C VAL A 291 -5.53 -30.93 14.38
N ALA A 292 -5.65 -32.06 13.67
CA ALA A 292 -6.90 -32.48 13.04
C ALA A 292 -8.01 -32.70 14.09
N GLN A 293 -7.71 -33.44 15.15
CA GLN A 293 -8.65 -33.67 16.26
C GLN A 293 -9.07 -32.37 16.94
N ALA A 294 -8.15 -31.43 17.16
CA ALA A 294 -8.46 -30.14 17.77
C ALA A 294 -9.35 -29.27 16.87
N LEU A 295 -9.19 -29.34 15.54
CA LEU A 295 -10.04 -28.65 14.58
C LEU A 295 -11.45 -29.25 14.53
N GLU A 296 -11.58 -30.58 14.55
CA GLU A 296 -12.87 -31.28 14.64
C GLU A 296 -13.60 -30.91 15.93
N TYR A 297 -12.88 -30.93 17.06
CA TYR A 297 -13.44 -30.54 18.35
C TYR A 297 -13.89 -29.08 18.36
N ALA A 298 -13.13 -28.16 17.73
CA ALA A 298 -13.53 -26.77 17.61
C ALA A 298 -14.83 -26.59 16.81
N GLN A 299 -15.04 -27.37 15.74
CA GLN A 299 -16.28 -27.34 14.97
C GLN A 299 -17.46 -27.86 15.78
N GLN A 300 -17.27 -28.93 16.56
CA GLN A 300 -18.31 -29.45 17.47
C GLN A 300 -18.66 -28.41 18.55
N LEU A 301 -17.64 -27.75 19.10
CA LEU A 301 -17.80 -26.77 20.16
C LEU A 301 -18.49 -25.49 19.67
N GLU A 302 -18.26 -25.07 18.43
CA GLU A 302 -19.00 -23.96 17.80
C GLU A 302 -20.50 -24.29 17.62
N LYS A 303 -20.84 -25.55 17.30
CA LYS A 303 -22.23 -26.00 17.19
C LYS A 303 -22.94 -26.03 18.55
N LEU A 304 -22.27 -26.52 19.58
CA LEU A 304 -22.83 -26.64 20.93
C LEU A 304 -22.89 -25.29 21.65
N HIS A 305 -21.83 -24.48 21.51
CA HIS A 305 -21.64 -23.24 22.25
C HIS A 305 -21.24 -22.11 21.30
N SER A 306 -22.23 -21.41 20.74
CA SER A 306 -22.07 -20.16 19.98
C SER A 306 -21.69 -18.96 20.87
N SER A 307 -20.82 -19.17 21.85
CA SER A 307 -20.43 -18.13 22.80
C SER A 307 -19.55 -17.08 22.12
N GLY A 308 -19.80 -15.80 22.43
CA GLY A 308 -19.02 -14.63 21.97
C GLY A 308 -17.63 -14.50 22.59
N HIS A 309 -17.08 -15.60 23.11
CA HIS A 309 -15.74 -15.62 23.68
C HIS A 309 -14.66 -15.48 22.61
N ARG A 310 -13.50 -14.95 23.03
CA ARG A 310 -12.33 -14.72 22.19
C ARG A 310 -11.90 -16.03 21.48
N PRO A 311 -11.58 -16.00 20.16
CA PRO A 311 -11.17 -17.19 19.42
C PRO A 311 -9.91 -17.85 20.00
N GLU A 312 -9.05 -17.07 20.64
CA GLU A 312 -7.85 -17.56 21.32
C GLU A 312 -8.20 -18.49 22.51
N ASN A 313 -9.27 -18.17 23.26
CA ASN A 313 -9.74 -19.00 24.37
C ASN A 313 -10.31 -20.33 23.87
N LYS A 314 -11.07 -20.26 22.77
CA LYS A 314 -11.64 -21.44 22.12
C LYS A 314 -10.53 -22.36 21.63
N ALA A 315 -9.53 -21.80 20.94
CA ALA A 315 -8.40 -22.56 20.43
C ALA A 315 -7.60 -23.23 21.55
N ALA A 316 -7.22 -22.49 22.59
CA ALA A 316 -6.45 -23.03 23.71
C ALA A 316 -7.18 -24.16 24.44
N THR A 317 -8.49 -24.02 24.66
CA THR A 317 -9.29 -25.07 25.30
C THR A 317 -9.47 -26.30 24.42
N CYS A 318 -9.64 -26.14 23.10
CA CYS A 318 -9.68 -27.27 22.18
C CYS A 318 -8.37 -28.06 22.19
N VAL A 319 -7.23 -27.38 22.11
CA VAL A 319 -5.91 -28.02 22.18
C VAL A 319 -5.72 -28.74 23.52
N LYS A 320 -6.12 -28.09 24.63
CA LYS A 320 -6.05 -28.67 25.97
C LYS A 320 -6.96 -29.89 26.13
N ALA A 321 -8.12 -29.92 25.48
CA ALA A 321 -9.03 -31.06 25.50
C ALA A 321 -8.41 -32.29 24.83
N VAL A 322 -7.80 -32.12 23.66
CA VAL A 322 -7.20 -33.22 22.91
C VAL A 322 -5.93 -33.75 23.57
N VAL A 323 -5.07 -32.86 24.07
CA VAL A 323 -3.78 -33.25 24.66
C VAL A 323 -3.91 -33.67 26.14
N GLY A 324 -4.95 -33.21 26.84
CA GLY A 324 -5.19 -33.56 28.24
C GLY A 324 -4.23 -32.89 29.21
N SER A 325 -3.77 -33.61 30.24
CA SER A 325 -2.99 -33.06 31.36
C SER A 325 -1.55 -32.64 30.99
N ALA A 326 -1.01 -33.10 29.86
CA ALA A 326 0.40 -32.91 29.51
C ALA A 326 0.82 -31.44 29.32
N ILE A 327 -0.07 -30.55 28.86
CA ILE A 327 0.25 -29.13 28.64
C ILE A 327 -0.17 -28.27 29.82
N SER A 328 0.67 -27.38 30.32
CA SER A 328 0.27 -26.47 31.41
C SER A 328 -0.62 -25.30 30.91
N TRP A 329 -1.55 -24.83 31.75
CA TRP A 329 -2.33 -23.62 31.43
C TRP A 329 -1.47 -22.36 31.29
N LYS A 330 -0.34 -22.30 32.00
CA LYS A 330 0.61 -21.19 31.94
C LYS A 330 1.27 -21.11 30.56
N GLU A 331 1.59 -22.26 29.99
CA GLU A 331 2.21 -22.35 28.67
C GLU A 331 1.25 -21.95 27.55
N LEU A 332 0.00 -22.40 27.61
CA LEU A 332 -1.05 -21.96 26.66
C LEU A 332 -1.33 -20.46 26.77
N ALA A 333 -1.32 -19.91 27.99
CA ALA A 333 -1.47 -18.48 28.23
C ALA A 333 -0.32 -17.68 27.60
N ARG A 334 0.92 -18.15 27.72
CA ARG A 334 2.09 -17.53 27.10
C ARG A 334 1.97 -17.44 25.58
N ILE A 335 1.53 -18.53 24.95
CA ILE A 335 1.41 -18.62 23.48
C ILE A 335 0.26 -17.73 22.97
N THR A 336 -0.90 -17.83 23.64
CA THR A 336 -2.11 -17.11 23.19
C THR A 336 -2.14 -15.64 23.58
N GLY A 337 -1.38 -15.25 24.60
CA GLY A 337 -1.40 -13.92 25.20
C GLY A 337 -2.57 -13.69 26.17
N VAL A 338 -3.40 -14.70 26.42
CA VAL A 338 -4.58 -14.59 27.29
C VAL A 338 -4.26 -14.96 28.73
N GLN A 339 -4.92 -14.31 29.69
CA GLN A 339 -4.83 -14.63 31.11
C GLN A 339 -5.30 -16.06 31.43
N VAL A 340 -4.58 -16.71 32.35
CA VAL A 340 -4.86 -18.09 32.80
C VAL A 340 -6.26 -18.23 33.41
N SER A 341 -6.75 -17.22 34.13
CA SER A 341 -8.11 -17.20 34.70
C SER A 341 -9.16 -17.33 33.61
N SER A 342 -9.09 -16.50 32.57
CA SER A 342 -10.03 -16.52 31.44
C SER A 342 -10.05 -17.85 30.69
N LEU A 343 -8.89 -18.51 30.56
CA LEU A 343 -8.81 -19.85 29.96
C LEU A 343 -9.51 -20.90 30.84
N LYS A 344 -9.27 -20.88 32.15
CA LYS A 344 -9.92 -21.80 33.11
C LYS A 344 -11.42 -21.57 33.19
N ASP A 345 -11.86 -20.32 33.16
CA ASP A 345 -13.29 -19.97 33.18
C ASP A 345 -13.99 -20.47 31.92
N TYR A 346 -13.35 -20.32 30.76
CA TYR A 346 -13.90 -20.87 29.53
C TYR A 346 -13.90 -22.40 29.54
N TRP A 347 -12.83 -23.04 30.04
CA TRP A 347 -12.75 -24.49 30.19
C TRP A 347 -13.89 -25.07 31.05
N LYS A 348 -14.24 -24.40 32.16
CA LYS A 348 -15.38 -24.81 33.00
C LYS A 348 -16.71 -24.80 32.25
N LYS A 349 -16.89 -23.84 31.34
CA LYS A 349 -18.11 -23.72 30.51
C LYS A 349 -18.09 -24.65 29.29
N ALA A 350 -16.91 -24.98 28.80
CA ALA A 350 -16.69 -25.79 27.62
C ALA A 350 -16.62 -27.29 27.91
N LYS A 351 -16.50 -27.68 29.19
CA LYS A 351 -16.70 -29.07 29.60
C LYS A 351 -18.15 -29.47 29.31
N PRO A 352 -18.38 -30.62 28.65
CA PRO A 352 -19.71 -31.17 28.52
C PRO A 352 -20.32 -31.48 29.90
#